data_AF-A0A357YIN5-F1
#
_entry.id   AF-A0A357YIN5-F1
#
_cell.length_a   1.000
_cell.length_b   1.000
_cell.length_c   1.000
_cell.angle_alpha   90.00
_cell.angle_beta   90.00
_cell.angle_gamma   90.00
#
_symmetry.space_group_name_H-M   'P 1'
#
loop_
_entity.id
_entity.type
_entity.pdbx_description
1 polymer ?
#
loop_
_entity_poly.entity_id
_entity_poly.type
_entity_poly.pdbx_seq_one_letter_code
_entity_poly.pdbx_strand_id
1 'polypeptide(L)'
;TVKISGGVLYPNTVTYNKRMSLESYVRQAGGYSRLAMKNKPFVIYMNGKVASGRWAKIEPGCEIIVPERPERESVGIQNILGMSTTLASLALIISRFF
;
A
#
# COMPACT_ATOMS: atom_id res chain seq x y z
N THR A 1 15.81 -12.31 -14.41
CA THR A 1 14.45 -11.71 -14.48
C THR A 1 14.29 -10.69 -13.36
N VAL A 2 13.22 -9.91 -13.32
CA VAL A 2 12.86 -9.01 -12.22
C VAL A 2 11.38 -9.24 -11.94
N LYS A 3 11.03 -9.51 -10.68
CA LYS A 3 9.64 -9.64 -10.25
C LYS A 3 9.09 -8.27 -9.86
N ILE A 4 7.83 -7.99 -10.19
CA ILE A 4 7.16 -6.74 -9.87
C ILE A 4 5.86 -7.08 -9.14
N SER A 5 5.63 -6.48 -7.97
CA SER A 5 4.48 -6.80 -7.12
C SER A 5 3.97 -5.59 -6.32
N GLY A 6 2.83 -5.80 -5.64
CA GLY A 6 2.14 -4.77 -4.87
C GLY A 6 1.21 -3.91 -5.73
N GLY A 7 1.26 -2.59 -5.53
CA GLY A 7 0.43 -1.56 -6.17
C GLY A 7 0.74 -1.31 -7.64
N VAL A 8 0.64 -2.37 -8.45
CA VAL A 8 0.70 -2.36 -9.91
C VAL A 8 -0.56 -2.96 -10.50
N LEU A 9 -0.87 -2.67 -11.77
CA LEU A 9 -2.09 -3.21 -12.38
C LEU A 9 -2.05 -4.73 -12.56
N TYR A 10 -0.88 -5.28 -12.89
CA TYR A 10 -0.71 -6.72 -13.09
C TYR A 10 0.65 -7.18 -12.57
N PRO A 11 0.72 -7.78 -11.37
CA PRO A 11 1.94 -8.35 -10.83
C PRO A 11 2.51 -9.42 -11.76
N ASN A 12 3.75 -9.24 -12.20
CA ASN A 12 4.37 -10.13 -13.17
C ASN A 12 5.89 -10.20 -12.98
N THR A 13 6.52 -11.09 -13.74
CA THR A 13 7.98 -11.21 -13.82
C THR A 13 8.42 -10.91 -15.24
N VAL A 14 9.42 -10.07 -15.39
CA VAL A 14 9.90 -9.60 -16.70
C VAL A 14 11.40 -9.83 -16.85
N THR A 15 11.87 -9.83 -18.09
CA THR A 15 13.30 -9.99 -18.37
C THR A 15 14.07 -8.79 -17.82
N TYR A 16 15.21 -9.07 -17.17
CA TYR A 16 16.08 -8.02 -16.67
C TYR A 16 16.77 -7.30 -17.83
N ASN A 17 16.78 -5.98 -17.77
CA ASN A 17 17.50 -5.11 -18.69
C ASN A 17 18.17 -3.97 -17.91
N LYS A 18 19.50 -3.89 -18.04
CA LYS A 18 20.34 -2.88 -17.37
C LYS A 18 20.03 -1.42 -17.73
N ARG A 19 19.36 -1.19 -18.87
CA ARG A 19 18.96 0.16 -19.33
C ARG A 19 17.60 0.58 -18.79
N MET A 20 16.85 -0.34 -18.18
CA MET A 20 15.52 -0.04 -17.66
C MET A 20 15.61 0.54 -16.24
N SER A 21 14.92 1.66 -16.05
CA SER A 21 14.67 2.23 -14.73
C SER A 21 13.53 1.50 -14.03
N LEU A 22 13.40 1.71 -12.72
CA LEU A 22 12.30 1.19 -11.90
C LEU A 22 10.94 1.49 -12.52
N GLU A 23 10.75 2.74 -12.96
CA GLU A 23 9.52 3.18 -13.61
C GLU A 23 9.22 2.39 -14.90
N SER A 24 10.26 2.06 -15.69
CA SER A 24 10.07 1.23 -16.88
C SER A 24 9.62 -0.19 -16.54
N TYR A 25 10.09 -0.76 -15.44
CA TYR A 25 9.60 -2.06 -14.96
C TYR A 25 8.15 -1.98 -14.49
N VAL A 26 7.79 -0.94 -13.72
CA VAL A 26 6.40 -0.72 -13.30
C VAL A 26 5.47 -0.57 -14.50
N ARG A 27 5.90 0.10 -15.57
CA ARG A 27 5.12 0.16 -16.82
C ARG A 27 4.91 -1.19 -17.49
N GLN A 28 5.87 -2.12 -17.40
CA GLN A 28 5.67 -3.50 -17.90
C GLN A 28 4.66 -4.30 -17.07
N ALA A 29 4.36 -3.87 -15.84
CA ALA A 29 3.28 -4.39 -15.00
C ALA A 29 1.95 -3.66 -15.24
N GLY A 30 1.82 -2.91 -16.34
CA GLY A 30 0.65 -2.08 -16.67
C GLY A 30 0.63 -0.71 -15.99
N GLY A 31 1.65 -0.36 -15.20
CA GLY A 31 1.68 0.88 -14.43
C GLY A 31 1.15 0.72 -13.01
N TYR A 32 0.98 1.84 -12.32
CA TYR A 32 0.57 1.89 -10.91
C TYR A 32 -0.92 1.61 -10.70
N SER A 33 -1.26 0.87 -9.63
CA SER A 33 -2.64 0.70 -9.17
C SER A 33 -3.22 2.00 -8.57
N ARG A 34 -4.54 2.04 -8.35
CA ARG A 34 -5.24 3.20 -7.78
C ARG A 34 -4.70 3.58 -6.39
N LEU A 35 -4.39 2.58 -5.57
CA LEU A 35 -3.94 2.79 -4.19
C LEU A 35 -2.41 2.87 -4.07
N ALA A 36 -1.67 2.72 -5.17
CA ALA A 36 -0.21 2.70 -5.17
C ALA A 36 0.44 3.93 -4.54
N MET A 37 1.48 3.68 -3.74
CA MET A 37 2.38 4.68 -3.16
C MET A 37 3.56 4.92 -4.13
N LYS A 38 3.30 5.67 -5.21
CA LYS A 38 4.26 5.92 -6.31
C LYS A 38 5.64 6.44 -5.88
N ASN A 39 5.73 7.11 -4.73
CA ASN A 39 6.96 7.71 -4.22
C ASN A 39 7.74 6.81 -3.25
N LYS A 40 7.24 5.61 -2.94
CA LYS A 40 7.86 4.67 -1.99
C LYS A 40 8.11 3.26 -2.55
N PRO A 41 8.48 3.08 -3.83
CA PRO A 41 8.89 1.75 -4.28
C PRO A 41 10.22 1.35 -3.64
N PHE A 42 10.41 0.06 -3.45
CA PHE A 42 11.66 -0.50 -2.94
C PHE A 42 11.99 -1.82 -3.64
N VAL A 43 13.25 -2.24 -3.51
CA VAL A 43 13.79 -3.45 -4.15
C VAL A 43 14.21 -4.42 -3.06
N ILE A 44 13.78 -5.68 -3.19
CA ILE A 44 14.29 -6.82 -2.43
C ILE A 44 15.27 -7.59 -3.32
N TYR A 45 16.51 -7.74 -2.85
CA TYR A 45 17.54 -8.50 -3.54
C TYR A 45 17.47 -9.99 -3.17
N MET A 46 18.09 -10.85 -3.97
CA MET A 46 18.08 -12.31 -3.73
C MET A 46 18.65 -12.72 -2.37
N ASN A 47 19.55 -11.92 -1.79
CA ASN A 47 20.11 -12.16 -0.46
C ASN A 47 19.25 -11.61 0.69
N GLY A 48 18.03 -11.15 0.40
CA GLY A 48 17.10 -10.60 1.38
C GLY A 48 17.35 -9.14 1.77
N LYS A 49 18.40 -8.49 1.25
CA LYS A 49 18.61 -7.05 1.47
C LYS A 49 17.47 -6.25 0.84
N VAL A 50 17.14 -5.13 1.47
CA VAL A 50 16.12 -4.18 0.99
C VAL A 50 16.79 -2.83 0.72
N ALA A 51 16.50 -2.22 -0.42
CA ALA A 51 16.93 -0.86 -0.73
C ALA A 51 15.80 -0.03 -1.30
N SER A 52 15.81 1.27 -0.99
CA SER A 52 14.86 2.26 -1.51
C SER A 52 15.58 3.52 -1.99
N GLY A 53 14.89 4.34 -2.79
CA GLY A 53 15.43 5.63 -3.25
C GLY A 53 16.63 5.47 -4.20
N ARG A 54 17.57 6.42 -4.15
CA ARG A 54 18.71 6.49 -5.08
C ARG A 54 19.65 5.28 -5.02
N TRP A 55 19.68 4.57 -3.90
CA TRP A 55 20.54 3.40 -3.68
C TRP A 55 19.90 2.08 -4.10
N ALA A 56 18.61 2.09 -4.46
CA ALA A 56 17.92 0.91 -4.98
C ALA A 56 18.35 0.67 -6.43
N LYS A 57 19.31 -0.24 -6.62
CA LYS A 57 19.72 -0.72 -7.94
C LYS A 57 18.87 -1.92 -8.30
N ILE A 58 18.49 -2.02 -9.57
CA ILE A 58 17.76 -3.17 -10.08
C ILE A 58 18.79 -4.19 -10.55
N GLU A 59 18.71 -5.39 -10.00
CA GLU A 59 19.65 -6.47 -10.28
C GLU A 59 18.89 -7.69 -10.79
N PRO A 60 19.53 -8.57 -11.58
CA PRO A 60 18.92 -9.83 -11.96
C PRO A 60 18.46 -10.62 -10.73
N GLY A 61 17.20 -11.06 -10.74
CA GLY A 61 16.60 -11.86 -9.68
C GLY A 61 15.99 -11.06 -8.54
N CYS A 62 16.08 -9.72 -8.55
CA CYS A 62 15.43 -8.89 -7.54
C CYS A 62 13.90 -8.81 -7.72
N GLU A 63 13.23 -8.37 -6.66
CA GLU A 63 11.80 -8.03 -6.66
C GLU A 63 11.62 -6.53 -6.41
N ILE A 64 10.88 -5.86 -7.29
CA ILE A 64 10.41 -4.49 -7.12
C ILE A 64 9.04 -4.54 -6.46
N ILE A 65 8.90 -3.89 -5.31
CA ILE A 65 7.64 -3.80 -4.59
C ILE A 65 7.16 -2.35 -4.61
N VAL A 66 5.92 -2.17 -5.07
CA VAL A 66 5.20 -0.91 -4.94
C VAL A 66 4.20 -1.05 -3.79
N PRO A 67 4.33 -0.30 -2.70
CA PRO A 67 3.34 -0.38 -1.61
C PRO A 67 1.98 0.18 -2.04
N GLU A 68 0.91 -0.28 -1.40
CA GLU A 68 -0.41 0.34 -1.50
C GLU A 68 -0.73 1.14 -0.23
N ARG A 69 -1.47 2.24 -0.39
CA ARG A 69 -2.01 2.96 0.76
C ARG A 69 -3.02 2.05 1.46
N PRO A 70 -3.02 2.02 2.80
CA PRO A 70 -4.08 1.32 3.52
C PRO A 70 -5.43 1.93 3.13
N GLU A 71 -6.41 1.06 2.90
CA GLU A 71 -7.78 1.49 2.66
C GLU A 71 -8.26 2.21 3.91
N ARG A 72 -8.64 3.48 3.77
CA ARG A 72 -9.15 4.25 4.91
C ARG A 72 -10.55 3.72 5.18
N GLU A 73 -10.69 2.87 6.20
CA GLU A 73 -12.01 2.60 6.77
C GLU A 73 -12.62 3.94 7.19
N SER A 74 -13.79 4.27 6.64
CA SER A 74 -14.53 5.45 7.02
C SER A 74 -15.06 5.27 8.44
N VAL A 75 -14.23 5.57 9.43
CA VAL A 75 -14.59 5.69 10.85
C VAL A 75 -15.67 6.78 11.12
N GLY A 76 -16.27 7.37 10.09
CA GLY A 76 -16.95 8.66 10.15
C GLY A 76 -18.43 8.65 10.51
N ILE A 77 -19.17 7.54 10.41
CA ILE A 77 -20.63 7.56 10.68
C ILE A 77 -21.04 6.46 11.66
N GLN A 78 -20.58 5.22 11.47
CA GLN A 78 -20.98 4.13 12.36
C GLN A 78 -20.46 4.30 13.80
N ASN A 79 -19.24 4.82 13.95
CA ASN A 79 -18.66 5.11 15.27
C ASN A 79 -19.38 6.27 15.96
N ILE A 80 -19.73 7.33 15.22
CA ILE A 80 -20.47 8.48 15.76
C ILE A 80 -21.87 8.05 16.20
N LEU A 81 -22.57 7.25 15.39
CA LEU A 81 -23.88 6.71 15.75
C LEU A 81 -23.78 5.82 17.00
N GLY A 82 -22.81 4.90 17.08
CA GLY A 82 -22.61 4.05 18.27
C GLY A 82 -22.29 4.84 19.54
N MET A 83 -21.50 5.91 19.44
CA MET A 83 -21.22 6.83 20.56
C MET A 83 -22.48 7.59 20.99
N SER A 84 -23.29 8.06 20.04
CA SER A 84 -24.56 8.76 20.35
C SER A 84 -25.57 7.86 21.06
N THR A 85 -25.69 6.59 20.65
CA THR A 85 -26.59 5.63 21.31
C THR A 85 -26.15 5.36 22.74
N THR A 86 -24.85 5.16 22.98
CA THR A 86 -24.32 4.92 24.33
C THR A 86 -24.54 6.13 25.25
N LEU A 87 -24.25 7.34 24.74
CA LEU A 87 -24.51 8.58 25.48
C LEU A 87 -26.00 8.79 25.75
N ALA A 88 -26.87 8.50 24.80
CA ALA A 88 -28.32 8.57 24.99
C ALA A 88 -28.83 7.57 26.04
N SER A 89 -28.32 6.33 26.04
CA SER A 89 -28.67 5.33 27.06
C SER A 89 -28.26 5.79 28.47
N LEU A 90 -27.06 6.36 28.61
CA LEU A 90 -26.61 6.93 29.90
C LEU A 90 -27.48 8.11 30.33
N ALA A 91 -27.81 9.01 29.40
CA ALA A 91 -28.69 10.15 29.68
C ALA A 91 -30.10 9.71 30.12
N LEU A 92 -30.66 8.68 29.50
CA LEU A 92 -31.97 8.11 29.87
C LEU A 92 -31.97 7.44 31.26
N ILE A 93 -30.84 6.88 31.69
CA ILE A 93 -30.71 6.33 33.04
C ILE A 93 -30.70 7.48 34.06
N ILE A 94 -29.90 8.52 33.81
CA ILE A 94 -29.78 9.69 34.69
C ILE A 94 -31.11 10.45 34.77
N SER A 95 -31.83 10.60 33.66
CA SER A 95 -33.11 11.30 33.61
C SER A 95 -34.25 10.61 34.36
N ARG A 96 -34.06 9.37 34.83
CA ARG A 96 -35.05 8.66 35.64
C ARG A 96 -34.88 8.88 37.15
N PHE A 97 -33.79 9.50 37.58
CA PHE A 97 -33.49 9.78 38.98
C PHE A 97 -33.78 11.23 39.40
N PHE A 98 -34.14 12.10 38.45
CA PHE A 98 -34.62 13.47 38.66
C PHE A 98 -36.05 13.60 38.12
#